data_AF-A0A538QVS5-F1
#
_entry.id   AF-A0A538QVS5-F1
#
_cell.length_a   1.000
_cell.length_b   1.000
_cell.length_c   1.000
_cell.angle_alpha   90.00
_cell.angle_beta   90.00
_cell.angle_gamma   90.00
#
_symmetry.space_group_name_H-M   'P 1'
#
loop_
_entity.id
_entity.type
_entity.pdbx_description
1 polymer ?
#
loop_
_entity_poly.entity_id
_entity_poly.type
_entity_poly.pdbx_seq_one_letter_code
_entity_poly.pdbx_strand_id
1 'polypeptide(L)'
;MDRRVADQPTDLDLLRKHLCGVPPSPRTRWPAIPAELEAVLVAMLAKQPEARPRLCEIAGVLRATRRQIRPRPVRTWIAPVAAIPPDVIGRPVLAKLPGRAQRITGAALGVALVIASLLRVLSA
;
A
#
# COMPACT_ATOMS: atom_id res chain seq x y z
N MET A 1 11.98 -4.91 39.86
CA MET A 1 12.24 -4.38 38.50
C MET A 1 11.58 -5.29 37.49
N ASP A 2 10.65 -4.74 36.74
CA ASP A 2 9.74 -5.43 35.80
C ASP A 2 10.49 -5.94 34.57
N ARG A 3 10.41 -7.24 34.27
CA ARG A 3 11.13 -7.92 33.17
C ARG A 3 10.61 -7.57 31.78
N ARG A 4 9.65 -6.65 31.65
CA ARG A 4 8.94 -6.37 30.38
C ARG A 4 9.54 -5.31 29.46
N VAL A 5 10.63 -4.64 29.86
CA VAL A 5 11.25 -3.57 29.03
C VAL A 5 12.35 -4.10 28.08
N ALA A 6 12.86 -5.31 28.29
CA ALA A 6 14.04 -5.82 27.57
C ALA A 6 13.76 -6.54 26.23
N ASP A 7 12.51 -6.63 25.79
CA ASP A 7 12.13 -7.52 24.66
C ASP A 7 11.75 -6.79 23.36
N GLN A 8 12.00 -5.47 23.27
CA GLN A 8 11.78 -4.72 22.03
C GLN A 8 13.08 -4.63 21.23
N PRO A 9 13.08 -4.98 19.94
CA PRO A 9 14.25 -4.84 19.09
C PRO A 9 14.66 -3.36 19.01
N THR A 10 15.93 -3.08 19.25
CA THR A 10 16.47 -1.73 19.12
C THR A 10 16.48 -1.31 17.65
N ASP A 11 16.62 -0.01 17.38
CA ASP A 11 16.78 0.50 16.01
C ASP A 11 17.97 -0.14 15.29
N LEU A 12 19.04 -0.45 16.04
CA LEU A 12 20.21 -1.15 15.51
C LEU A 12 19.88 -2.60 15.11
N ASP A 13 19.05 -3.29 15.89
CA ASP A 13 18.57 -4.63 15.57
C ASP A 13 17.71 -4.64 14.31
N LEU A 14 16.86 -3.62 14.14
CA LEU A 14 16.06 -3.42 12.94
C LEU A 14 16.94 -3.16 11.71
N LEU A 15 17.93 -2.27 11.82
CA LEU A 15 18.89 -2.02 10.74
C LEU A 15 19.66 -3.28 10.37
N ARG A 16 20.19 -4.01 11.36
CA ARG A 16 20.88 -5.28 11.14
C ARG A 16 19.98 -6.29 10.43
N LYS A 17 18.72 -6.42 10.83
CA LYS A 17 17.73 -7.28 10.16
C LYS A 17 17.55 -6.89 8.68
N HIS A 18 17.44 -5.60 8.37
CA HIS A 18 17.23 -5.15 6.99
C HIS A 18 18.48 -5.25 6.12
N LEU A 19 19.68 -5.08 6.70
CA LEU A 19 20.96 -5.14 5.98
C LEU A 19 21.41 -6.58 5.75
N CYS A 20 21.28 -7.45 6.75
CA CYS A 20 21.85 -8.80 6.72
C CYS A 20 20.79 -9.91 6.57
N GLY A 21 19.53 -9.64 6.94
CA GLY A 21 18.47 -10.63 6.91
C GLY A 21 18.10 -11.04 5.48
N VAL A 22 17.78 -12.32 5.32
CA VAL A 22 17.18 -12.85 4.09
C VAL A 22 15.75 -12.34 4.00
N PRO A 23 15.31 -11.75 2.88
CA PRO A 23 13.94 -11.31 2.72
C PRO A 23 12.99 -12.51 2.80
N PRO A 24 11.82 -12.38 3.46
CA PRO A 24 10.81 -13.42 3.43
C PRO A 24 10.29 -13.64 2.01
N SER A 25 9.88 -14.87 1.70
CA SER A 25 9.32 -15.19 0.39
C SER A 25 8.05 -14.35 0.12
N PRO A 26 7.91 -13.78 -1.09
CA PRO A 26 6.67 -13.12 -1.52
C PRO A 26 5.41 -14.00 -1.39
N ARG A 27 5.53 -15.34 -1.46
CA ARG A 27 4.40 -16.27 -1.27
C ARG A 27 3.72 -16.14 0.08
N THR A 28 4.44 -15.66 1.10
CA THR A 28 3.88 -15.41 2.43
C THR A 28 2.72 -14.39 2.39
N ARG A 29 2.71 -13.49 1.40
CA ARG A 29 1.66 -12.49 1.18
C ARG A 29 0.85 -12.72 -0.10
N TRP A 30 1.46 -13.35 -1.10
CA TRP A 30 0.82 -13.67 -2.37
C TRP A 30 1.08 -15.13 -2.75
N PRO A 31 0.34 -16.10 -2.17
CA PRO A 31 0.59 -17.53 -2.38
C PRO A 31 0.53 -17.97 -3.85
N ALA A 32 -0.34 -17.32 -4.64
CA ALA A 32 -0.58 -17.59 -6.05
C ALA A 32 0.41 -16.86 -7.00
N ILE A 33 1.50 -16.27 -6.49
CA ILE A 33 2.51 -15.64 -7.34
C ILE A 33 3.14 -16.68 -8.30
N PRO A 34 3.32 -16.35 -9.60
CA PRO A 34 4.11 -17.15 -10.52
C PRO A 34 5.53 -17.39 -9.98
N ALA A 35 6.01 -18.64 -10.03
CA ALA A 35 7.30 -19.01 -9.44
C ALA A 35 8.49 -18.24 -10.04
N GLU A 36 8.49 -18.03 -11.35
CA GLU A 36 9.51 -17.26 -12.05
C GLU A 36 9.54 -15.80 -11.58
N LEU A 37 8.37 -15.21 -11.36
CA LEU A 37 8.26 -13.83 -10.87
C LEU A 37 8.75 -13.72 -9.43
N GLU A 38 8.40 -14.67 -8.57
CA GLU A 38 8.93 -14.73 -7.21
C GLU A 38 10.45 -14.80 -7.19
N ALA A 39 11.03 -15.71 -7.98
CA ALA A 39 12.47 -15.90 -8.06
C ALA A 39 13.19 -14.62 -8.49
N VAL A 40 12.69 -13.93 -9.54
CA VAL A 40 13.27 -12.66 -9.99
C VAL A 40 13.15 -11.57 -8.91
N LEU A 41 12.01 -11.46 -8.22
CA LEU A 41 11.81 -10.45 -7.17
C LEU A 41 12.75 -10.67 -5.99
N VAL A 42 12.97 -11.92 -5.58
CA VAL A 42 13.92 -12.25 -4.51
C VAL A 42 15.35 -11.96 -4.96
N ALA A 43 15.72 -12.32 -6.20
CA ALA A 43 17.05 -12.06 -6.74
C ALA A 43 17.38 -10.56 -6.86
N MET A 44 16.37 -9.73 -7.17
CA MET A 44 16.53 -8.25 -7.18
C MET A 44 16.92 -7.69 -5.80
N LEU A 45 16.59 -8.38 -4.70
CA LEU A 45 16.91 -7.97 -3.33
C LEU A 45 18.27 -8.48 -2.84
N ALA A 46 19.06 -9.12 -3.70
CA ALA A 46 20.38 -9.63 -3.36
C ALA A 46 21.29 -8.48 -2.88
N LYS A 47 22.03 -8.77 -1.80
CA LYS A 47 22.98 -7.83 -1.21
C LYS A 47 24.21 -7.65 -2.11
N GLN A 48 24.69 -8.75 -2.69
CA GLN A 48 25.76 -8.73 -3.68
C GLN A 48 25.23 -8.26 -5.04
N PRO A 49 25.82 -7.21 -5.65
CA PRO A 49 25.38 -6.69 -6.94
C PRO A 49 25.41 -7.73 -8.06
N GLU A 50 26.39 -8.63 -8.06
CA GLU A 50 26.64 -9.64 -9.10
C GLU A 50 25.55 -10.73 -9.11
N ALA A 51 24.87 -10.91 -7.98
CA ALA A 51 23.75 -11.84 -7.85
C ALA A 51 22.42 -11.23 -8.30
N ARG A 52 22.36 -9.93 -8.61
CA ARG A 52 21.14 -9.28 -9.10
C ARG A 52 20.94 -9.58 -10.58
N PRO A 53 19.70 -9.85 -11.01
CA PRO A 53 19.40 -10.07 -12.42
C PRO A 53 19.59 -8.78 -13.23
N ARG A 54 19.94 -8.95 -14.50
CA ARG A 54 20.04 -7.85 -15.46
C ARG A 54 18.64 -7.35 -15.83
N LEU A 55 18.56 -6.10 -16.27
CA LEU A 55 17.29 -5.50 -16.70
C LEU A 55 16.58 -6.28 -17.81
N CYS A 56 17.33 -6.87 -18.75
CA CYS A 56 16.75 -7.69 -19.82
C CYS A 56 16.10 -8.99 -19.29
N GLU A 57 16.68 -9.60 -18.26
CA GLU A 57 16.14 -10.81 -17.61
C GLU A 57 14.86 -10.47 -16.84
N ILE A 58 14.88 -9.37 -16.08
CA ILE A 58 13.69 -8.85 -15.38
C ILE A 58 12.56 -8.59 -16.40
N ALA A 59 12.85 -7.87 -17.48
CA ALA A 59 11.86 -7.57 -18.51
C ALA A 59 11.31 -8.83 -19.18
N GLY A 60 12.15 -9.84 -19.41
CA GLY A 60 11.75 -11.14 -19.94
C GLY A 60 10.73 -11.84 -19.04
N VAL A 61 11.05 -11.98 -17.75
CA VAL A 61 10.17 -12.62 -16.76
C VAL A 61 8.85 -11.86 -16.62
N LEU A 62 8.88 -10.53 -16.57
CA LEU A 62 7.66 -9.72 -16.49
C LEU A 62 6.75 -9.93 -17.70
N ARG A 63 7.29 -9.99 -18.92
CA ARG A 63 6.49 -10.23 -20.13
C ARG A 63 5.90 -11.64 -20.14
N ALA A 64 6.68 -12.65 -19.77
CA ALA A 64 6.25 -14.04 -19.73
C ALA A 64 5.13 -14.26 -18.70
N THR A 65 5.28 -13.69 -17.52
CA THR A 65 4.33 -13.88 -16.40
C THR A 65 3.11 -12.97 -16.48
N ARG A 66 3.13 -11.91 -17.31
CA ARG A 66 2.01 -10.97 -17.47
C ARG A 66 0.67 -11.64 -17.77
N ARG A 67 0.66 -12.72 -18.57
CA ARG A 67 -0.58 -13.42 -18.93
C ARG A 67 -1.16 -14.25 -17.78
N GLN A 68 -0.33 -14.62 -16.81
CA GLN A 68 -0.70 -15.44 -15.65
C GLN A 68 -1.30 -14.59 -14.52
N ILE A 69 -0.93 -13.30 -14.47
CA ILE A 69 -1.47 -12.35 -13.51
C ILE A 69 -2.74 -11.78 -14.10
N ARG A 70 -3.89 -12.34 -13.70
CA ARG A 70 -5.17 -11.69 -14.01
C ARG A 70 -5.22 -10.36 -13.26
N PRO A 71 -5.50 -9.23 -13.93
CA PRO A 71 -5.78 -7.99 -13.22
C PRO A 71 -6.96 -8.24 -12.29
N ARG A 72 -6.72 -8.17 -10.98
CA ARG A 72 -7.83 -8.05 -10.02
C ARG A 72 -8.49 -6.72 -10.37
N PRO A 73 -9.81 -6.66 -10.61
CA PRO A 73 -10.48 -5.38 -10.80
C PRO A 73 -10.16 -4.54 -9.58
N VAL A 74 -9.39 -3.47 -9.81
CA VAL A 74 -9.00 -2.55 -8.76
C VAL A 74 -10.31 -1.89 -8.35
N ARG A 75 -10.84 -2.27 -7.19
CA ARG A 75 -11.91 -1.53 -6.55
C ARG A 75 -11.32 -0.15 -6.31
N THR A 76 -11.77 0.83 -7.08
CA THR A 76 -11.27 2.20 -7.18
C THR A 76 -11.38 2.90 -5.82
N TRP A 77 -10.43 2.61 -4.95
CA TRP A 77 -10.14 3.32 -3.71
C TRP A 77 -8.74 3.95 -3.71
N ILE A 78 -8.03 3.86 -4.84
CA ILE A 78 -6.89 4.72 -5.09
C ILE A 78 -7.50 6.06 -5.49
N ALA A 79 -7.72 6.93 -4.51
CA ALA A 79 -7.92 8.35 -4.80
C ALA A 79 -6.75 8.79 -5.70
N PRO A 80 -6.99 9.64 -6.73
CA PRO A 80 -5.90 10.18 -7.52
C PRO A 80 -4.88 10.76 -6.54
N VAL A 81 -3.65 10.23 -6.57
CA VAL A 81 -2.54 10.83 -5.86
C VAL A 81 -2.39 12.20 -6.48
N ALA A 82 -2.99 13.23 -5.85
CA ALA A 82 -2.69 14.60 -6.17
C ALA A 82 -1.16 14.71 -6.15
N ALA A 83 -0.56 15.25 -7.21
CA ALA A 83 0.89 15.33 -7.34
C ALA A 83 1.45 16.05 -6.11
N ILE A 84 1.92 15.28 -5.13
CA ILE A 84 2.60 15.81 -3.97
C ILE A 84 3.95 16.31 -4.52
N PRO A 85 4.26 17.62 -4.43
CA PRO A 85 5.54 18.11 -4.89
C PRO A 85 6.64 17.32 -4.15
N PRO A 86 7.62 16.75 -4.87
CA PRO A 86 8.71 16.02 -4.23
C PRO A 86 9.44 16.96 -3.27
N ASP A 87 9.82 16.46 -2.10
CA ASP A 87 10.83 17.16 -1.29
C ASP A 87 12.20 17.12 -2.01
N VAL A 88 13.20 17.77 -1.42
CA VAL A 88 14.57 17.84 -1.99
C VAL A 88 15.19 16.45 -2.23
N ILE A 89 14.65 15.39 -1.62
CA ILE A 89 15.15 14.00 -1.70
C ILE A 89 14.17 13.09 -2.50
N GLY A 90 13.09 13.64 -3.06
CA GLY A 90 12.09 12.89 -3.81
C GLY A 90 11.19 11.99 -2.96
N ARG A 91 11.10 12.22 -1.64
CA ARG A 91 10.14 11.51 -0.78
C ARG A 91 8.75 12.13 -0.95
N PRO A 92 7.68 11.32 -0.97
CA PRO A 92 6.33 11.85 -0.90
C PRO A 92 6.10 12.45 0.49
N VAL A 93 5.79 13.75 0.55
CA VAL A 93 5.30 14.39 1.78
C VAL A 93 4.02 13.68 2.20
N LEU A 94 4.06 12.94 3.32
CA LEU A 94 2.87 12.28 3.86
C LEU A 94 1.89 13.35 4.32
N ALA A 95 0.88 13.66 3.50
CA ALA A 95 -0.18 14.58 3.89
C ALA A 95 -0.81 14.08 5.20
N LYS A 96 -0.81 14.92 6.25
CA LYS A 96 -1.57 14.64 7.47
C LYS A 96 -3.03 14.45 7.07
N LEU A 97 -3.55 13.22 7.21
CA LEU A 97 -4.97 12.94 7.01
C LEU A 97 -5.78 13.82 7.97
N PRO A 98 -6.83 14.53 7.50
CA PRO A 98 -7.66 15.32 8.39
C PRO A 98 -8.34 14.41 9.42
N GLY A 99 -8.29 14.81 10.69
CA GLY A 99 -8.90 14.07 11.78
C GLY A 99 -10.39 13.84 11.55
N ARG A 100 -10.88 12.68 12.01
CA ARG A 100 -12.23 12.12 11.85
C ARG A 100 -13.42 13.03 12.24
N ALA A 101 -13.17 14.24 12.74
CA ALA A 101 -14.17 15.13 13.34
C ALA A 101 -15.02 15.96 12.35
N GLN A 102 -14.70 16.05 11.06
CA GLN A 102 -15.39 16.96 10.13
C GLN A 102 -16.62 16.40 9.38
N ARG A 103 -17.15 15.22 9.74
CA ARG A 103 -18.25 14.58 8.98
C ARG A 103 -19.68 14.96 9.40
N ILE A 104 -19.90 15.91 10.31
CA ILE A 104 -21.25 16.16 10.88
C ILE A 104 -21.95 17.42 10.32
N THR A 105 -21.31 18.23 9.48
CA THR A 105 -21.95 19.48 9.00
C THR A 105 -22.96 19.29 7.84
N GLY A 106 -23.04 18.12 7.21
CA GLY A 106 -23.88 17.91 6.00
C GLY A 106 -25.22 17.18 6.21
N ALA A 107 -25.45 16.54 7.36
CA ALA A 107 -26.61 15.66 7.54
C ALA A 107 -27.95 16.42 7.75
N ALA A 108 -27.91 17.64 8.30
CA ALA A 108 -29.12 18.38 8.67
C ALA A 108 -29.91 18.90 7.45
N LEU A 109 -29.22 19.27 6.36
CA LEU A 109 -29.86 19.81 5.15
C LEU A 109 -30.65 18.74 4.39
N GLY A 110 -30.15 17.49 4.35
CA GLY A 110 -30.82 16.39 3.65
C GLY A 110 -32.13 15.97 4.30
N VAL A 111 -32.17 15.91 5.64
CA VAL A 111 -33.38 15.51 6.38
C VAL A 111 -34.50 16.56 6.23
N ALA A 112 -34.16 17.85 6.29
CA ALA A 112 -35.14 18.94 6.14
C ALA A 112 -35.83 18.93 4.76
N LEU A 113 -35.08 18.66 3.69
CA LEU A 113 -35.63 18.58 2.32
C LEU A 113 -36.59 17.40 2.13
N VAL A 114 -36.30 16.25 2.75
CA VAL A 114 -37.18 15.07 2.69
C VAL A 114 -38.49 15.33 3.45
N ILE A 115 -38.43 15.91 4.65
CA ILE A 115 -39.62 16.24 5.44
C ILE A 115 -40.49 17.26 4.71
N ALA A 116 -39.89 18.32 4.15
CA ALA A 116 -40.63 19.34 3.40
C ALA A 116 -41.31 18.75 2.15
N SER A 117 -40.66 17.81 1.45
CA SER A 117 -41.24 17.13 0.29
C SER A 117 -42.41 16.23 0.66
N LEU A 118 -42.34 15.51 1.78
CA LEU A 118 -43.42 14.65 2.26
C LEU A 118 -44.66 15.46 2.68
N LEU A 119 -44.47 16.56 3.40
CA LEU A 119 -45.57 17.44 3.80
C LEU A 119 -46.30 18.03 2.59
N ARG A 120 -45.57 18.38 1.53
CA ARG A 120 -46.15 18.93 0.30
C ARG A 120 -46.99 17.91 -0.47
N VAL A 121 -46.62 16.63 -0.44
CA VAL A 121 -47.37 15.54 -1.09
C VAL A 121 -48.61 15.15 -0.30
N LEU A 122 -48.59 15.23 1.04
CA LEU A 122 -49.78 14.94 1.86
C LEU A 122 -50.82 16.08 1.89
N SER A 123 -50.42 17.28 1.50
CA SER A 123 -51.30 18.47 1.51
C SER A 123 -51.91 18.79 0.14
N ALA A 124 -51.69 17.92 -0.86
CA ALA A 124 -52.26 17.98 -2.20
C ALA A 124 -53.31 16.86 -2.36
#